data_AF-A0A7V9RPP3-F1
#
_entry.id   AF-A0A7V9RPP3-F1
#
_cell.length_a   1.000
_cell.length_b   1.000
_cell.length_c   1.000
_cell.angle_alpha   90.00
_cell.angle_beta   90.00
_cell.angle_gamma   90.00
#
_symmetry.space_group_name_H-M   'P 1'
#
loop_
_entity.id
_entity.type
_entity.pdbx_description
1 polymer ?
#
loop_
_entity_poly.entity_id
_entity_poly.type
_entity_poly.pdbx_seq_one_letter_code
_entity_poly.pdbx_strand_id
1 'polypeptide(L)'
;MTRMLTDLRAGRKPESQDTPLAGAPIKVVRAGPENPAPIGELAIPAIDLRTPMFEGVYEDALLDGPGHWPGTPGPGERGNMVISGHRSTETRPFLYLDRLSAGDTITLTRGDENFRYAVDNVTIVPEAGYVPYVLKQPPNPRTRMVTLFACNPLTAHYERIVVRARALGGGRSA
;
A
#
# COMPACT_ATOMS: atom_id res chain seq x y z
N MET A 1 17.50 20.43 -22.92
CA MET A 1 16.52 20.93 -21.94
C MET A 1 15.25 20.11 -22.11
N THR A 2 14.96 19.30 -21.09
CA THR A 2 14.31 17.99 -21.17
C THR A 2 12.79 18.06 -21.31
N ARG A 3 12.20 17.10 -22.04
CA ARG A 3 10.76 16.84 -22.33
C ARG A 3 9.76 17.16 -21.20
N MET A 4 10.22 17.15 -19.95
CA MET A 4 9.46 17.40 -18.73
C MET A 4 8.73 18.77 -18.71
N LEU A 5 9.31 19.81 -19.30
CA LEU A 5 8.71 21.16 -19.30
C LEU A 5 7.53 21.33 -20.29
N THR A 6 7.39 20.42 -21.26
CA THR A 6 6.34 20.50 -22.27
C THR A 6 5.03 19.87 -21.78
N ASP A 7 5.09 18.85 -20.92
CA ASP A 7 3.91 18.11 -20.46
C ASP A 7 3.07 18.89 -19.43
N LEU A 8 3.71 19.70 -18.58
CA LEU A 8 3.04 20.57 -17.59
C LEU A 8 2.16 21.66 -18.21
N ARG A 9 2.44 22.10 -19.45
CA ARG A 9 1.65 23.13 -20.15
C ARG A 9 0.42 22.60 -20.87
N ALA A 10 0.30 21.27 -21.02
CA ALA A 10 -0.78 20.62 -21.75
C ALA A 10 -1.90 20.06 -20.85
N GLY A 11 -1.85 20.30 -19.53
CA GLY A 11 -2.83 19.75 -18.58
C GLY A 11 -2.80 18.21 -18.47
N ARG A 12 -1.77 17.56 -19.03
CA ARG A 12 -1.58 16.12 -18.87
C ARG A 12 -0.97 15.86 -17.51
N LYS A 13 -1.78 15.30 -16.60
CA LYS A 13 -1.31 14.69 -15.36
C LYS A 13 -0.28 13.62 -15.76
N PRO A 14 0.91 13.56 -15.13
CA PRO A 14 1.86 12.50 -15.44
C PRO A 14 1.15 11.17 -15.24
N GLU A 15 1.14 10.33 -16.28
CA GLU A 15 0.63 8.97 -16.23
C GLU A 15 1.25 8.29 -15.01
N SER A 16 0.42 7.81 -14.08
CA SER A 16 0.94 7.22 -12.85
C SER A 16 1.87 6.07 -13.23
N GLN A 17 3.06 6.02 -12.65
CA GLN A 17 4.02 4.95 -12.90
C GLN A 17 3.60 3.62 -12.24
N ASP A 18 2.33 3.47 -11.89
CA ASP A 18 1.71 2.27 -11.30
C ASP A 18 1.49 1.20 -12.39
N THR A 19 2.47 1.05 -13.28
CA THR A 19 2.51 -0.05 -14.23
C THR A 19 2.97 -1.30 -13.49
N PRO A 20 2.19 -2.39 -13.52
CA PRO A 20 2.58 -3.67 -12.91
C PRO A 20 3.92 -4.17 -13.44
N LEU A 21 4.73 -4.79 -12.58
CA LEU A 21 6.00 -5.42 -12.96
C LEU A 21 5.78 -6.41 -14.11
N ALA A 22 6.56 -6.26 -15.17
CA ALA A 22 6.48 -7.06 -16.39
C ALA A 22 6.63 -8.57 -16.14
N GLY A 23 5.74 -9.37 -16.74
CA GLY A 23 6.01 -10.79 -17.01
C GLY A 23 4.79 -11.73 -17.06
N ALA A 24 3.70 -11.40 -16.37
CA ALA A 24 2.45 -12.13 -16.49
C ALA A 24 1.34 -11.13 -16.81
N PRO A 25 0.35 -11.47 -17.67
CA PRO A 25 -0.89 -10.72 -17.71
C PRO A 25 -1.54 -10.92 -16.34
N ILE A 26 -1.24 -10.03 -15.40
CA ILE A 26 -2.15 -9.80 -14.29
C ILE A 26 -3.42 -9.38 -15.00
N LYS A 27 -4.46 -10.24 -14.95
CA LYS A 27 -5.80 -9.82 -15.32
C LYS A 27 -6.00 -8.55 -14.51
N VAL A 28 -5.97 -7.41 -15.19
CA VAL A 28 -6.43 -6.16 -14.60
C VAL A 28 -7.81 -6.52 -14.13
N VAL A 29 -7.97 -6.71 -12.82
CA VAL A 29 -9.28 -6.71 -12.23
C VAL A 29 -9.65 -5.25 -12.31
N ARG A 30 -10.07 -4.83 -13.50
CA ARG A 30 -10.96 -3.71 -13.63
C ARG A 30 -12.17 -4.21 -12.86
N ALA A 31 -12.30 -3.73 -11.62
CA ALA A 31 -13.59 -3.70 -11.01
C ALA A 31 -14.53 -3.16 -12.10
N GLY A 32 -15.62 -3.88 -12.36
CA GLY A 32 -16.64 -3.40 -13.27
C GLY A 32 -17.17 -2.04 -12.80
N PRO A 33 -18.12 -1.47 -13.53
CA PRO A 33 -18.73 -0.17 -13.19
C PRO A 33 -19.50 -0.14 -11.85
N GLU A 34 -19.39 -1.17 -11.00
CA GLU A 34 -19.99 -1.27 -9.68
C GLU A 34 -18.91 -1.57 -8.62
N ASN A 35 -18.88 -0.76 -7.55
CA ASN A 35 -17.94 -0.77 -6.42
C ASN A 35 -17.32 -2.16 -6.12
N PRO A 36 -15.98 -2.32 -6.19
CA PRO A 36 -15.35 -3.60 -5.88
C PRO A 36 -15.68 -4.05 -4.44
N ALA A 37 -15.94 -5.35 -4.26
CA ALA A 37 -16.12 -5.91 -2.92
C ALA A 37 -14.80 -5.75 -2.12
N PRO A 38 -14.86 -5.32 -0.85
CA PRO A 38 -13.68 -5.28 0.00
C PRO A 38 -13.03 -6.66 0.14
N ILE A 39 -11.70 -6.71 0.13
CA ILE A 39 -10.92 -7.93 0.35
C ILE A 39 -10.57 -8.15 1.83
N GLY A 40 -10.84 -7.15 2.67
CA GLY A 40 -10.58 -7.16 4.10
C GLY A 40 -10.67 -5.76 4.71
N GLU A 41 -10.28 -5.65 5.97
CA GLU A 41 -10.18 -4.38 6.70
C GLU A 41 -8.74 -4.14 7.17
N LEU A 42 -8.31 -2.88 7.14
CA LEU A 42 -7.06 -2.40 7.71
C LEU A 42 -7.35 -1.52 8.92
N ALA A 43 -6.73 -1.83 10.06
CA ALA A 43 -6.79 -1.02 11.26
C ALA A 43 -5.39 -0.68 11.81
N ILE A 44 -5.16 0.59 12.13
CA ILE A 44 -3.91 1.11 12.70
C ILE A 44 -4.26 2.09 13.85
N PRO A 45 -4.38 1.60 15.10
CA PRO A 45 -4.89 2.39 16.22
C PRO A 45 -4.08 3.65 16.53
N ALA A 46 -2.76 3.63 16.35
CA ALA A 46 -1.88 4.76 16.64
C ALA A 46 -2.18 6.03 15.81
N ILE A 47 -2.89 5.87 14.69
CA ILE A 47 -3.29 6.97 13.80
C ILE A 47 -4.81 7.01 13.56
N ASP A 48 -5.59 6.33 14.41
CA ASP A 48 -7.06 6.25 14.33
C ASP A 48 -7.58 5.81 12.95
N LEU A 49 -6.85 4.90 12.29
CA LEU A 49 -7.26 4.38 10.98
C LEU A 49 -8.04 3.07 11.15
N ARG A 50 -9.24 3.02 10.57
CA ARG A 50 -9.98 1.80 10.27
C ARG A 50 -10.68 1.97 8.93
N THR A 51 -10.38 1.11 7.96
CA THR A 51 -10.92 1.24 6.60
C THR A 51 -11.01 -0.11 5.90
N PRO A 52 -12.03 -0.36 5.05
CA PRO A 52 -11.99 -1.46 4.12
C PRO A 52 -10.79 -1.30 3.16
N MET A 53 -10.28 -2.43 2.68
CA MET A 53 -9.27 -2.51 1.62
C MET A 53 -9.85 -3.17 0.38
N PHE A 54 -9.31 -2.81 -0.78
CA PHE A 54 -9.77 -3.29 -2.08
C PHE A 54 -8.61 -3.89 -2.87
N GLU A 55 -8.91 -4.66 -3.91
CA GLU A 55 -7.90 -5.19 -4.82
C GLU A 55 -7.53 -4.15 -5.90
N GLY A 56 -6.24 -3.92 -6.12
CA GLY A 56 -5.73 -2.99 -7.13
C GLY A 56 -5.11 -1.73 -6.54
N VAL A 57 -4.11 -1.18 -7.23
CA VAL A 57 -3.35 0.02 -6.81
C VAL A 57 -3.43 1.16 -7.82
N TYR A 58 -4.39 1.10 -8.74
CA TYR A 58 -4.64 2.09 -9.79
C TYR A 58 -5.54 3.22 -9.25
N GLU A 59 -5.52 4.41 -9.90
CA GLU A 59 -6.21 5.61 -9.41
C GLU A 59 -7.68 5.38 -9.04
N ASP A 60 -8.44 4.63 -9.85
CA ASP A 60 -9.85 4.34 -9.58
C ASP A 60 -10.06 3.42 -8.37
N ALA A 61 -9.16 2.46 -8.13
CA ALA A 61 -9.25 1.53 -7.01
C ALA A 61 -8.97 2.20 -5.66
N LEU A 62 -8.21 3.32 -5.68
CA LEU A 62 -7.86 4.07 -4.48
C LEU A 62 -8.93 5.09 -4.06
N LEU A 63 -9.99 5.26 -4.88
CA LEU A 63 -11.13 6.13 -4.53
C LEU A 63 -11.90 5.59 -3.32
N ASP A 64 -12.07 4.28 -3.25
CA ASP A 64 -12.89 3.62 -2.22
C ASP A 64 -12.11 3.34 -0.92
N GLY A 65 -10.78 3.28 -0.98
CA GLY A 65 -9.92 3.02 0.18
C GLY A 65 -8.52 2.54 -0.22
N PRO A 66 -7.72 2.04 0.74
CA PRO A 66 -6.43 1.45 0.44
C PRO A 66 -6.54 0.23 -0.49
N GLY A 67 -5.61 0.13 -1.42
CA GLY A 67 -5.56 -0.88 -2.46
C GLY A 67 -4.43 -1.88 -2.26
N HIS A 68 -4.73 -3.17 -2.30
CA HIS A 68 -3.74 -4.24 -2.30
C HIS A 68 -3.08 -4.36 -3.68
N TRP A 69 -1.75 -4.47 -3.71
CA TRP A 69 -0.98 -4.63 -4.95
C TRP A 69 -1.20 -6.02 -5.54
N PRO A 70 -1.80 -6.15 -6.73
CA PRO A 70 -2.14 -7.45 -7.29
C PRO A 70 -0.91 -8.34 -7.47
N GLY A 71 -1.03 -9.60 -7.06
CA GLY A 71 0.05 -10.58 -7.12
C GLY A 71 1.01 -10.55 -5.93
N THR A 72 0.82 -9.65 -4.96
CA THR A 72 1.47 -9.80 -3.64
C THR A 72 0.64 -10.73 -2.73
N PRO A 73 1.25 -11.33 -1.68
CA PRO A 73 0.53 -12.18 -0.72
C PRO A 73 -0.65 -11.47 -0.08
N GLY A 74 -1.73 -12.19 0.19
CA GLY A 74 -2.90 -11.67 0.88
C GLY A 74 -2.75 -11.60 2.41
N PRO A 75 -3.81 -11.16 3.12
CA PRO A 75 -3.81 -11.09 4.59
C PRO A 75 -3.38 -12.40 5.24
N GLY A 76 -2.36 -12.34 6.10
CA GLY A 76 -1.87 -13.49 6.87
C GLY A 76 -0.91 -14.42 6.12
N GLU A 77 -0.70 -14.22 4.82
CA GLU A 77 0.16 -15.07 3.99
C GLU A 77 1.65 -14.75 4.17
N ARG A 78 2.51 -15.69 3.78
CA ARG A 78 3.98 -15.54 3.82
C ARG A 78 4.44 -14.66 2.67
N GLY A 79 5.49 -13.88 2.92
CA GLY A 79 6.02 -12.89 1.99
C GLY A 79 5.60 -11.46 2.36
N ASN A 80 5.61 -10.57 1.38
CA ASN A 80 5.33 -9.14 1.55
C ASN A 80 4.01 -8.73 0.90
N MET A 81 2.94 -8.60 1.69
CA MET A 81 1.69 -7.97 1.24
C MET A 81 1.90 -6.47 1.08
N VAL A 82 1.59 -5.91 -0.08
CA VAL A 82 1.81 -4.49 -0.36
C VAL A 82 0.48 -3.78 -0.52
N ILE A 83 0.30 -2.66 0.18
CA ILE A 83 -0.93 -1.87 0.17
C ILE A 83 -0.57 -0.41 -0.12
N SER A 84 -1.21 0.15 -1.14
CA SER A 84 -1.15 1.57 -1.49
C SER A 84 -2.33 2.31 -0.89
N GLY A 85 -2.17 3.60 -0.59
CA GLY A 85 -3.28 4.44 -0.16
C GLY A 85 -2.98 5.91 -0.38
N HIS A 86 -4.03 6.70 -0.57
CA HIS A 86 -3.87 8.14 -0.73
C HIS A 86 -3.49 8.84 0.57
N ARG A 87 -2.64 9.85 0.43
CA ARG A 87 -2.25 10.75 1.52
C ARG A 87 -2.93 12.12 1.46
N SER A 88 -3.38 12.56 0.28
CA SER A 88 -3.81 13.95 0.04
C SER A 88 -5.19 14.13 -0.63
N THR A 89 -5.94 13.06 -0.95
CA THR A 89 -7.28 13.14 -1.58
C THR A 89 -8.39 13.53 -0.59
N GLU A 90 -9.66 13.18 -0.81
CA GLU A 90 -10.71 13.44 0.20
C GLU A 90 -10.63 12.42 1.34
N THR A 91 -10.57 11.13 1.02
CA THR A 91 -10.57 10.02 1.99
C THR A 91 -9.25 9.87 2.76
N ARG A 92 -8.11 10.12 2.11
CA ARG A 92 -6.75 10.18 2.71
C ARG A 92 -6.46 9.14 3.80
N PRO A 93 -6.73 7.84 3.58
CA PRO A 93 -6.55 6.84 4.62
C PRO A 93 -5.12 6.80 5.17
N PHE A 94 -4.12 7.17 4.36
CA PHE A 94 -2.71 7.12 4.74
C PHE A 94 -2.12 8.48 5.12
N LEU A 95 -2.96 9.51 5.36
CA LEU A 95 -2.52 10.87 5.72
C LEU A 95 -1.40 10.88 6.77
N TYR A 96 -1.56 10.08 7.81
CA TYR A 96 -0.75 10.09 9.03
C TYR A 96 0.26 8.96 9.14
N LEU A 97 0.64 8.28 8.06
CA LEU A 97 1.68 7.23 8.12
C LEU A 97 3.02 7.75 8.69
N ASP A 98 3.28 9.06 8.59
CA ASP A 98 4.46 9.73 9.16
C ASP A 98 4.48 9.78 10.69
N ARG A 99 3.34 9.52 11.34
CA ARG A 99 3.23 9.49 12.81
C ARG A 99 3.52 8.11 13.39
N LEU A 100 3.61 7.08 12.55
CA LEU A 100 3.87 5.72 13.02
C LEU A 100 5.31 5.56 13.49
N SER A 101 5.47 4.76 14.53
CA SER A 101 6.74 4.41 15.16
C SER A 101 6.90 2.89 15.25
N ALA A 102 8.15 2.44 15.42
CA ALA A 102 8.43 1.03 15.62
C ALA A 102 7.63 0.48 16.82
N GLY A 103 7.00 -0.67 16.64
CA GLY A 103 6.12 -1.30 17.63
C GLY A 103 4.63 -0.98 17.48
N ASP A 104 4.25 0.07 16.73
CA ASP A 104 2.85 0.33 16.44
C ASP A 104 2.20 -0.85 15.72
N THR A 105 0.95 -1.15 16.08
CA THR A 105 0.25 -2.32 15.56
C THR A 105 -0.51 -2.00 14.28
N ILE A 106 -0.36 -2.84 13.27
CA ILE A 106 -1.22 -2.92 12.09
C ILE A 106 -2.01 -4.23 12.18
N THR A 107 -3.33 -4.15 12.04
CA THR A 107 -4.21 -5.32 11.99
C THR A 107 -4.87 -5.40 10.62
N LEU A 108 -4.76 -6.56 9.99
CA LEU A 108 -5.52 -6.92 8.79
C LEU A 108 -6.59 -7.94 9.17
N THR A 109 -7.84 -7.70 8.78
CA THR A 109 -8.96 -8.62 9.02
C THR A 109 -9.47 -9.18 7.70
N ARG A 110 -9.66 -10.50 7.61
CA ARG A 110 -10.27 -11.18 6.46
C ARG A 110 -11.21 -12.26 6.97
N GLY A 111 -12.52 -12.11 6.73
CA GLY A 111 -13.53 -12.94 7.39
C GLY A 111 -13.45 -12.76 8.91
N ASP A 112 -13.42 -13.87 9.65
CA ASP A 112 -13.31 -13.86 11.12
C ASP A 112 -11.85 -13.87 11.62
N GLU A 113 -10.86 -13.85 10.72
CA GLU A 113 -9.45 -13.93 11.07
C GLU A 113 -8.78 -12.56 11.18
N ASN A 114 -7.96 -12.39 12.22
CA ASN A 114 -7.18 -11.18 12.47
C ASN A 114 -5.67 -11.46 12.40
N PHE A 115 -4.96 -10.72 11.55
CA PHE A 115 -3.51 -10.82 11.36
C PHE A 115 -2.84 -9.55 11.88
N ARG A 116 -2.02 -9.68 12.93
CA ARG A 116 -1.38 -8.55 13.59
C ARG A 116 0.09 -8.45 13.22
N TYR A 117 0.53 -7.23 12.93
CA TYR A 117 1.89 -6.88 12.56
C TYR A 117 2.36 -5.74 13.46
N ALA A 118 3.66 -5.69 13.76
CA ALA A 118 4.29 -4.55 14.38
C ALA A 118 5.13 -3.81 13.35
N VAL A 119 5.00 -2.48 13.33
CA VAL A 119 5.83 -1.59 12.53
C VAL A 119 7.29 -1.77 12.91
N ASP A 120 8.14 -1.96 11.91
CA ASP A 120 9.60 -1.99 12.05
C ASP A 120 10.19 -0.60 11.82
N ASN A 121 9.76 0.07 10.74
CA ASN A 121 10.26 1.38 10.35
C ASN A 121 9.30 2.11 9.41
N VAL A 122 9.48 3.42 9.37
CA VAL A 122 8.91 4.35 8.39
C VAL A 122 10.08 4.98 7.63
N THR A 123 10.03 4.94 6.30
CA THR A 123 11.11 5.42 5.42
C THR A 123 10.55 6.28 4.30
N ILE A 124 11.34 7.26 3.85
CA ILE A 124 11.06 8.04 2.65
C ILE A 124 11.94 7.52 1.52
N VAL A 125 11.33 7.25 0.37
CA VAL A 125 12.00 6.69 -0.81
C VAL A 125 11.73 7.61 -2.00
N PRO A 126 12.71 7.93 -2.85
CA PRO A 126 12.47 8.68 -4.08
C PRO A 126 11.44 8.00 -4.97
N GLU A 127 10.65 8.79 -5.70
CA GLU A 127 9.72 8.26 -6.70
C GLU A 127 10.45 7.39 -7.73
N ALA A 128 11.63 7.83 -8.14
CA ALA A 128 12.49 7.03 -8.99
C ALA A 128 12.95 5.75 -8.26
N GLY A 129 12.37 4.61 -8.64
CA GLY A 129 12.79 3.30 -8.14
C GLY A 129 12.12 2.84 -6.84
N TYR A 130 10.99 3.44 -6.44
CA TYR A 130 10.26 2.97 -5.26
C TYR A 130 9.69 1.54 -5.43
N VAL A 131 9.28 1.17 -6.65
CA VAL A 131 8.63 -0.13 -6.94
C VAL A 131 9.46 -1.35 -6.47
N PRO A 132 10.74 -1.53 -6.86
CA PRO A 132 11.55 -2.62 -6.34
C PRO A 132 11.79 -2.54 -4.83
N TYR A 133 11.70 -1.33 -4.23
CA TYR A 133 11.82 -1.16 -2.78
C TYR A 133 10.57 -1.65 -2.04
N VAL A 134 9.36 -1.28 -2.48
CA VAL A 134 8.11 -1.67 -1.81
C VAL A 134 7.75 -3.13 -2.04
N LEU A 135 8.12 -3.71 -3.19
CA LEU A 135 7.86 -5.12 -3.52
C LEU A 135 8.93 -6.10 -2.98
N LYS A 136 9.99 -5.59 -2.35
CA LYS A 136 11.09 -6.41 -1.83
C LYS A 136 10.57 -7.44 -0.83
N GLN A 137 10.85 -8.72 -1.09
CA GLN A 137 10.49 -9.81 -0.19
C GLN A 137 11.37 -9.83 1.08
N PRO A 138 10.86 -10.30 2.23
CA PRO A 138 11.68 -10.50 3.41
C PRO A 138 12.77 -11.56 3.15
N PRO A 139 13.99 -11.42 3.72
CA PRO A 139 15.06 -12.40 3.51
C PRO A 139 14.71 -13.83 3.94
N ASN A 140 13.88 -13.96 4.99
CA ASN A 140 13.36 -15.24 5.42
C ASN A 140 12.01 -15.52 4.74
N PRO A 141 11.88 -16.58 3.92
CA PRO A 141 10.63 -16.89 3.20
C PRO A 141 9.48 -17.30 4.12
N ARG A 142 9.76 -17.56 5.40
CA ARG A 142 8.74 -17.83 6.43
C ARG A 142 8.14 -16.56 7.02
N THR A 143 8.77 -15.40 6.83
CA THR A 143 8.30 -14.13 7.37
C THR A 143 7.01 -13.70 6.66
N ARG A 144 6.11 -13.13 7.46
CA ARG A 144 4.93 -12.42 6.99
C ARG A 144 5.19 -10.94 7.21
N MET A 145 5.16 -10.17 6.15
CA MET A 145 5.45 -8.74 6.13
C MET A 145 4.31 -8.00 5.46
N VAL A 146 4.03 -6.80 5.93
CA VAL A 146 3.16 -5.82 5.30
C VAL A 146 4.00 -4.59 4.96
N THR A 147 3.83 -4.09 3.75
CA THR A 147 4.35 -2.79 3.31
C THR A 147 3.18 -1.88 2.98
N LEU A 148 3.05 -0.77 3.72
CA LEU A 148 2.13 0.31 3.36
C LEU A 148 2.93 1.41 2.66
N PHE A 149 2.38 2.00 1.60
CA PHE A 149 3.02 3.16 0.98
C PHE A 149 2.02 4.19 0.45
N ALA A 150 2.47 5.44 0.39
CA ALA A 150 1.69 6.57 -0.11
C ALA A 150 2.60 7.65 -0.70
N CYS A 151 2.03 8.59 -1.46
CA CYS A 151 2.77 9.75 -1.98
C CYS A 151 3.33 10.65 -0.86
N ASN A 152 4.54 11.15 -1.07
CA ASN A 152 5.22 12.15 -0.24
C ASN A 152 5.99 13.14 -1.14
N PRO A 153 6.22 14.39 -0.72
CA PRO A 153 5.43 15.17 0.25
C PRO A 153 3.97 15.34 -0.19
N LEU A 154 3.10 15.80 0.72
CA LEU A 154 1.65 15.93 0.49
C LEU A 154 1.25 16.77 -0.72
N THR A 155 2.10 17.71 -1.14
CA THR A 155 1.80 18.69 -2.20
C THR A 155 2.58 18.48 -3.49
N ALA A 156 3.59 17.60 -3.48
CA ALA A 156 4.56 17.50 -4.57
C ALA A 156 4.83 16.06 -5.06
N HIS A 157 4.54 15.05 -4.23
CA HIS A 157 4.45 13.64 -4.63
C HIS A 157 5.68 13.03 -5.34
N TYR A 158 6.87 13.62 -5.20
CA TYR A 158 8.13 13.15 -5.82
C TYR A 158 8.86 12.07 -4.99
N GLU A 159 8.27 11.64 -3.89
CA GLU A 159 8.72 10.57 -3.00
C GLU A 159 7.55 9.66 -2.62
N ARG A 160 7.88 8.58 -1.93
CA ARG A 160 6.94 7.70 -1.23
C ARG A 160 7.32 7.61 0.23
N ILE A 161 6.31 7.75 1.09
CA ILE A 161 6.42 7.27 2.47
C ILE A 161 6.11 5.78 2.47
N VAL A 162 6.96 4.99 3.12
CA VAL A 162 6.88 3.53 3.15
C VAL A 162 6.99 3.06 4.59
N VAL A 163 5.98 2.33 5.05
CA VAL A 163 5.94 1.68 6.36
C VAL A 163 6.17 0.19 6.16
N ARG A 164 7.13 -0.39 6.86
CA ARG A 164 7.34 -1.83 6.89
C ARG A 164 6.94 -2.38 8.25
N ALA A 165 6.20 -3.48 8.25
CA ALA A 165 5.77 -4.16 9.46
C ALA A 165 5.88 -5.68 9.32
N ARG A 166 6.21 -6.38 10.40
CA ARG A 166 6.32 -7.85 10.44
C ARG A 166 5.26 -8.43 11.36
N ALA A 167 4.76 -9.62 11.01
CA ALA A 167 3.76 -10.29 11.83
C ALA A 167 4.29 -10.53 13.24
N LEU A 168 3.48 -10.18 14.23
CA LEU A 168 3.67 -10.61 15.60
C LEU A 168 3.51 -12.13 15.60
N GLY A 169 4.53 -12.87 16.06
CA GLY A 169 4.58 -14.32 15.96
C GLY A 169 3.26 -14.97 16.40
N GLY A 170 2.76 -15.92 15.60
CA GLY A 170 1.58 -16.71 15.94
C GLY A 170 1.91 -17.66 17.07
N GLY A 171 1.88 -17.16 18.32
CA GLY A 171 1.54 -18.01 19.44
C GLY A 171 0.14 -18.53 19.17
N ARG A 172 -0.02 -19.84 19.04
CA ARG A 172 -1.34 -20.47 19.17
C ARG A 172 -1.92 -19.94 20.48
N SER A 173 -3.08 -19.29 20.43
CA SER A 173 -3.92 -19.24 21.62
C SER A 173 -4.15 -20.70 22.02
N ALA A 174 -3.63 -21.06 23.20
CA ALA A 174 -3.90 -22.32 23.85
C ALA A 174 -5.36 -22.37 24.32
#